data_AF-A0A1F7SJA9-F1
#
_entry.id   AF-A0A1F7SJA9-F1
#
_cell.length_a   1.000
_cell.length_b   1.000
_cell.length_c   1.000
_cell.angle_alpha   90.00
_cell.angle_beta   90.00
_cell.angle_gamma   90.00
#
_symmetry.space_group_name_H-M   'P 1'
#
loop_
_entity.id
_entity.type
_entity.pdbx_description
1 polymer ?
#
loop_
_entity_poly.entity_id
_entity_poly.type
_entity_poly.pdbx_seq_one_letter_code
_entity_poly.pdbx_strand_id
1 'polypeptide(L)'
;MNSTRKEIIKRIVLITLFSIAFGNVEAMVVVYLRRVLPPYDEMVVGTVDSLVILFKDYGVYRIEQMREMFTMIMLVSFSALCGKNLLERFAAFCLSFAVWDIFYYIFLNLLIDWPQTLFDIDVLFLIPIPWIAPVILPVGISMMMIGTSFYIYFIRLKKEE
;
A
#
# COMPACT_ATOMS: atom_id res chain seq x y z
N MET A 1 31.32 4.29 12.07
CA MET A 1 29.97 4.54 11.51
C MET A 1 29.22 5.44 12.49
N ASN A 2 28.94 6.70 12.14
CA ASN A 2 28.31 7.69 13.04
C ASN A 2 27.02 7.13 13.65
N SER A 3 26.79 7.40 14.94
CA SER A 3 25.61 6.95 15.70
C SER A 3 24.30 7.32 14.98
N THR A 4 24.22 8.51 14.39
CA THR A 4 23.06 8.96 13.59
C THR A 4 22.74 8.03 12.42
N ARG A 5 23.74 7.57 11.66
CA ARG A 5 23.52 6.66 10.52
C ARG A 5 22.97 5.32 10.97
N LYS A 6 23.45 4.80 12.11
CA LYS A 6 22.92 3.56 12.69
C LYS A 6 21.44 3.70 13.05
N GLU A 7 21.04 4.84 13.63
CA GLU A 7 19.64 5.12 13.96
C GLU A 7 18.74 5.24 12.73
N ILE A 8 19.21 5.92 11.66
CA ILE A 8 18.47 6.02 10.39
C ILE A 8 18.25 4.63 9.77
N ILE A 9 19.29 3.82 9.69
CA ILE A 9 19.19 2.46 9.14
C ILE A 9 18.22 1.62 9.99
N LYS A 10 18.35 1.66 11.32
CA LYS A 10 17.45 0.97 12.22
C LYS A 10 15.99 1.37 11.98
N ARG A 11 15.73 2.67 11.83
CA ARG A 11 14.40 3.19 11.53
C ARG A 11 13.87 2.71 10.20
N ILE A 12 14.66 2.78 9.12
CA ILE A 12 14.29 2.29 7.79
C ILE A 12 13.90 0.81 7.88
N VAL A 13 14.73 -0.01 8.53
CA VAL A 13 14.46 -1.45 8.71
C VAL A 13 13.14 -1.68 9.45
N LEU A 14 12.88 -0.95 10.55
CA LEU A 14 11.64 -1.08 11.30
C LEU A 14 10.41 -0.65 10.50
N ILE A 15 10.50 0.46 9.75
CA ILE A 15 9.43 0.91 8.86
C ILE A 15 9.16 -0.15 7.79
N THR A 16 10.19 -0.68 7.15
CA THR A 16 10.05 -1.72 6.12
C THR A 16 9.40 -2.98 6.69
N LEU A 17 9.86 -3.47 7.84
CA LEU A 17 9.28 -4.67 8.47
C LEU A 17 7.81 -4.46 8.84
N PHE A 18 7.47 -3.30 9.41
CA PHE A 18 6.08 -2.94 9.70
C PHE A 18 5.23 -2.93 8.43
N SER A 19 5.69 -2.26 7.37
CA SER A 19 4.96 -2.15 6.12
C SER A 19 4.75 -3.48 5.40
N ILE A 20 5.74 -4.36 5.42
CA ILE A 20 5.60 -5.74 4.89
C ILE A 20 4.52 -6.48 5.67
N ALA A 21 4.61 -6.48 7.01
CA ALA A 21 3.63 -7.18 7.85
C ALA A 21 2.22 -6.61 7.64
N PHE A 22 2.11 -5.29 7.55
CA PHE A 22 0.83 -4.62 7.33
C PHE A 22 0.25 -4.87 5.94
N GLY A 23 1.09 -4.92 4.89
CA GLY A 23 0.68 -5.28 3.53
C GLY A 23 0.09 -6.68 3.46
N ASN A 24 0.65 -7.63 4.21
CA ASN A 24 0.09 -8.98 4.33
C ASN A 24 -1.30 -8.99 4.98
N VAL A 25 -1.49 -8.21 6.05
CA VAL A 25 -2.80 -8.10 6.72
C VAL A 25 -3.85 -7.58 5.75
N GLU A 26 -3.54 -6.53 4.98
CA GLU A 26 -4.46 -6.00 3.97
C GLU A 26 -4.77 -7.02 2.87
N ALA A 27 -3.74 -7.73 2.37
CA ALA A 27 -3.93 -8.79 1.39
C ALA A 27 -4.85 -9.91 1.92
N MET A 28 -4.66 -10.33 3.18
CA MET A 28 -5.51 -11.33 3.84
C MET A 28 -6.97 -10.85 3.96
N VAL A 29 -7.18 -9.58 4.34
CA VAL A 29 -8.53 -9.00 4.42
C VAL A 29 -9.22 -9.03 3.06
N VAL A 30 -8.52 -8.66 1.98
CA VAL A 30 -9.04 -8.73 0.61
C VAL A 30 -9.35 -10.16 0.19
N VAL A 31 -8.48 -11.12 0.51
CA VAL A 31 -8.74 -12.55 0.25
C VAL A 31 -9.98 -13.05 1.01
N TYR A 32 -10.15 -12.66 2.27
CA TYR A 32 -11.35 -13.01 3.04
C TYR A 32 -12.60 -12.36 2.46
N LEU A 33 -12.53 -11.09 2.05
CA LEU A 33 -13.63 -10.40 1.38
C LEU A 33 -14.06 -11.16 0.12
N ARG A 34 -13.11 -11.54 -0.75
CA ARG A 34 -13.39 -12.32 -1.97
C ARG A 34 -14.05 -13.67 -1.68
N ARG A 35 -13.69 -14.31 -0.56
CA ARG A 35 -14.29 -15.59 -0.15
C ARG A 35 -15.69 -15.47 0.47
N VAL A 36 -16.04 -14.31 1.01
CA VAL A 36 -17.39 -14.05 1.56
C VAL A 36 -18.37 -13.68 0.44
N LEU A 37 -17.87 -13.08 -0.64
CA LEU A 37 -18.67 -12.86 -1.84
C LEU A 37 -19.03 -14.20 -2.50
N PRO A 38 -20.21 -14.30 -3.13
CA PRO A 38 -20.56 -15.52 -3.85
C PRO A 38 -19.52 -15.82 -4.93
N PRO A 39 -19.36 -17.09 -5.34
CA PRO A 39 -18.48 -17.45 -6.43
C PRO A 39 -18.87 -16.62 -7.66
N TYR A 40 -18.03 -15.65 -7.99
CA TYR A 40 -18.11 -14.88 -9.21
C TYR A 40 -16.90 -15.26 -10.05
N ASP A 41 -17.11 -15.43 -11.34
CA ASP A 41 -16.00 -15.66 -12.23
C ASP A 41 -15.29 -14.31 -12.43
N GLU A 42 -14.05 -14.20 -11.94
CA GLU A 42 -13.22 -13.01 -12.08
C GLU A 42 -13.01 -12.63 -13.57
N MET A 43 -13.12 -13.60 -14.50
CA MET A 43 -13.12 -13.33 -15.94
C MET A 43 -14.48 -12.82 -16.47
N VAL A 44 -15.61 -13.16 -15.81
CA VAL A 44 -16.97 -12.72 -16.20
C VAL A 44 -17.35 -11.39 -15.54
N VAL A 45 -16.78 -11.08 -14.38
CA VAL A 45 -16.76 -9.73 -13.80
C VAL A 45 -15.68 -8.92 -14.56
N GLY A 46 -15.77 -8.94 -15.89
CA GLY A 46 -14.77 -8.44 -16.83
C GLY A 46 -14.63 -6.91 -16.84
N THR A 47 -15.26 -6.22 -15.91
CA THR A 47 -15.10 -4.78 -15.67
C THR A 47 -15.12 -4.49 -14.17
N VAL A 48 -14.31 -3.52 -13.77
CA VAL A 48 -14.30 -3.01 -12.38
C VAL A 48 -15.68 -2.48 -11.96
N ASP A 49 -16.47 -1.95 -12.89
CA ASP A 49 -17.84 -1.52 -12.59
C ASP A 49 -18.70 -2.68 -12.09
N SER A 50 -18.51 -3.88 -12.65
CA SER A 50 -19.21 -5.08 -12.21
C SER A 50 -18.78 -5.50 -10.81
N LEU A 51 -17.49 -5.34 -10.46
CA LEU A 51 -16.97 -5.53 -9.09
C LEU A 51 -17.57 -4.51 -8.11
N VAL A 52 -17.66 -3.24 -8.50
CA VAL A 52 -18.25 -2.18 -7.67
C VAL A 52 -19.75 -2.41 -7.46
N ILE A 53 -20.48 -2.83 -8.49
CA ILE A 53 -21.88 -3.20 -8.38
C ILE A 53 -22.05 -4.39 -7.44
N LEU A 54 -21.23 -5.44 -7.60
CA LEU A 54 -21.23 -6.59 -6.70
C LEU A 54 -21.01 -6.16 -5.24
N PHE A 55 -20.01 -5.32 -4.98
CA PHE A 55 -19.75 -4.84 -3.62
C PHE A 55 -20.93 -4.06 -3.03
N LYS A 56 -21.67 -3.30 -3.86
CA LYS A 56 -22.86 -2.57 -3.43
C LYS A 56 -24.02 -3.52 -3.14
N ASP A 57 -24.26 -4.50 -4.00
CA ASP A 57 -25.35 -5.46 -3.87
C ASP A 57 -25.20 -6.32 -2.62
N TYR A 58 -23.97 -6.67 -2.26
CA TYR A 58 -23.64 -7.44 -1.05
C TYR A 58 -23.37 -6.57 0.19
N GLY A 59 -23.55 -5.26 0.10
CA GLY A 59 -23.43 -4.34 1.24
C GLY A 59 -22.00 -4.16 1.78
N VAL A 60 -20.97 -4.64 1.08
CA VAL A 60 -19.57 -4.56 1.50
C VAL A 60 -18.86 -3.29 1.02
N TYR A 61 -19.42 -2.59 0.02
CA TYR A 61 -18.78 -1.42 -0.59
C TYR A 61 -18.38 -0.33 0.43
N ARG A 62 -19.27 0.00 1.37
CA ARG A 62 -18.97 1.01 2.42
C ARG A 62 -17.94 0.52 3.43
N ILE A 63 -17.92 -0.79 3.70
CA ILE A 63 -16.95 -1.39 4.61
C ILE A 63 -15.55 -1.27 4.01
N GLU A 64 -15.41 -1.54 2.70
CA GLU A 64 -14.15 -1.38 1.99
C GLU A 64 -13.69 0.08 1.93
N GLN A 65 -14.59 1.02 1.66
CA GLN A 65 -14.24 2.45 1.71
C GLN A 65 -13.75 2.88 3.10
N MET A 66 -14.38 2.38 4.17
CA MET A 66 -13.92 2.65 5.54
C MET A 66 -12.57 1.99 5.81
N ARG A 67 -12.38 0.74 5.41
CA ARG A 67 -11.10 0.02 5.55
C ARG A 67 -9.98 0.83 4.92
N GLU A 68 -10.10 1.19 3.65
CA GLU A 68 -9.10 1.98 2.92
C GLU A 68 -8.82 3.33 3.60
N MET A 69 -9.87 4.04 4.05
CA MET A 69 -9.70 5.30 4.78
C MET A 69 -8.89 5.11 6.05
N PHE A 70 -9.19 4.06 6.83
CA PHE A 70 -8.46 3.76 8.06
C PHE A 70 -7.04 3.25 7.79
N THR A 71 -6.80 2.52 6.70
CA THR A 71 -5.45 2.15 6.21
C THR A 71 -4.61 3.41 5.98
N MET A 72 -5.16 4.41 5.31
CA MET A 72 -4.48 5.70 5.09
C MET A 72 -4.20 6.44 6.40
N ILE A 73 -5.18 6.48 7.32
CA ILE A 73 -4.99 7.08 8.66
C ILE A 73 -3.87 6.38 9.42
N MET A 74 -3.81 5.05 9.38
CA MET A 74 -2.76 4.26 10.04
C MET A 74 -1.37 4.57 9.45
N LEU A 75 -1.22 4.60 8.13
CA LEU A 75 0.05 4.92 7.46
C LEU A 75 0.51 6.36 7.75
N VAL A 76 -0.40 7.33 7.73
CA VAL A 76 -0.09 8.72 8.07
C VAL A 76 0.28 8.86 9.55
N SER A 77 -0.45 8.21 10.45
CA SER A 77 -0.17 8.25 11.89
C SER A 77 1.17 7.59 12.23
N PHE A 78 1.43 6.41 11.65
CA PHE A 78 2.68 5.68 11.84
C PHE A 78 3.90 6.49 11.33
N SER A 79 3.79 7.07 10.14
CA SER A 79 4.88 7.87 9.57
C SER A 79 5.14 9.16 10.36
N ALA A 80 4.08 9.79 10.91
CA ALA A 80 4.22 10.94 11.80
C ALA A 80 4.97 10.61 13.10
N LEU A 81 4.78 9.41 13.65
CA LEU A 81 5.50 8.93 14.84
C LEU A 81 6.97 8.59 14.55
N CYS A 82 7.27 8.16 13.31
CA CYS A 82 8.61 7.73 12.95
C CYS A 82 9.59 8.90 12.73
N GLY A 83 9.15 10.09 12.31
CA GLY A 83 10.03 11.20 11.93
C GLY A 83 10.16 12.31 12.98
N LYS A 84 11.37 12.88 13.13
CA LYS A 84 11.64 14.01 14.06
C LYS A 84 11.18 15.36 13.50
N ASN A 85 11.29 15.55 12.19
CA ASN A 85 10.87 16.75 11.47
C ASN A 85 9.90 16.39 10.34
N LEU A 86 9.26 17.40 9.71
CA LEU A 86 8.28 17.18 8.64
C LEU A 86 8.86 16.40 7.45
N LEU A 87 10.12 16.63 7.11
CA LEU A 87 10.79 15.97 5.99
C LEU A 87 11.06 14.48 6.28
N GLU A 88 11.49 14.15 7.50
CA GLU A 88 11.67 12.77 7.96
C GLU A 88 10.35 12.02 8.05
N ARG A 89 9.27 12.70 8.46
CA ARG A 89 7.91 12.12 8.50
C ARG A 89 7.40 11.84 7.10
N PHE A 90 7.64 12.76 6.16
CA PHE A 90 7.31 12.55 4.76
C PHE A 90 8.13 11.41 4.15
N ALA A 91 9.44 11.33 4.42
CA ALA A 91 10.26 10.21 3.97
C ALA A 91 9.82 8.86 4.57
N ALA A 92 9.41 8.86 5.85
CA ALA A 92 8.84 7.67 6.49
C ALA A 92 7.53 7.26 5.83
N PHE A 93 6.64 8.21 5.51
CA PHE A 93 5.40 7.95 4.80
C PHE A 93 5.65 7.37 3.41
N CYS A 94 6.56 7.99 2.64
CA CYS A 94 6.92 7.51 1.31
C CYS A 94 7.41 6.07 1.33
N LEU A 95 8.29 5.74 2.29
CA LEU A 95 8.79 4.38 2.44
C LEU A 95 7.69 3.43 2.91
N SER A 96 6.91 3.83 3.92
CA SER A 96 5.92 2.94 4.52
C SER A 96 4.80 2.61 3.55
N PHE A 97 4.30 3.61 2.82
CA PHE A 97 3.25 3.45 1.82
C PHE A 97 3.74 2.59 0.64
N ALA A 98 4.91 2.90 0.09
CA ALA A 98 5.41 2.18 -1.08
C ALA A 98 5.75 0.71 -0.81
N VAL A 99 6.34 0.42 0.35
CA VAL A 99 6.63 -0.97 0.75
C VAL A 99 5.33 -1.72 1.02
N TRP A 100 4.37 -1.09 1.69
CA TRP A 100 3.05 -1.66 1.94
C TRP A 100 2.34 -2.03 0.63
N ASP A 101 2.31 -1.12 -0.33
CA ASP A 101 1.65 -1.26 -1.63
C ASP A 101 2.28 -2.38 -2.48
N ILE A 102 3.61 -2.41 -2.59
CA ILE A 102 4.31 -3.48 -3.35
C ILE A 102 4.08 -4.84 -2.70
N PHE A 103 4.23 -4.94 -1.37
CA PHE A 103 4.08 -6.21 -0.68
C PHE A 103 2.64 -6.69 -0.64
N TYR A 104 1.65 -5.80 -0.64
CA TYR A 104 0.25 -6.14 -0.83
C TYR A 104 0.05 -6.98 -2.11
N TYR A 105 0.57 -6.53 -3.25
CA TYR A 105 0.51 -7.29 -4.51
C TYR A 105 1.29 -8.61 -4.46
N ILE A 106 2.47 -8.62 -3.82
CA ILE A 106 3.25 -9.86 -3.64
C ILE A 106 2.44 -10.89 -2.85
N PHE A 107 1.81 -10.49 -1.74
CA PHE A 107 1.03 -11.41 -0.92
C PHE A 107 -0.26 -11.85 -1.61
N LEU A 108 -0.94 -10.97 -2.34
CA LEU A 108 -2.07 -11.38 -3.17
C LEU A 108 -1.66 -12.43 -4.20
N ASN A 109 -0.51 -12.24 -4.85
CA ASN A 109 -0.02 -13.20 -5.85
C ASN A 109 0.27 -14.55 -5.20
N LEU A 110 0.88 -14.56 -4.01
CA LEU A 110 1.15 -15.80 -3.27
C LEU A 110 -0.11 -16.51 -2.74
N LEU A 111 -1.18 -15.76 -2.43
CA LEU A 111 -2.38 -16.31 -1.79
C LEU A 111 -3.46 -16.77 -2.79
N ILE A 112 -3.58 -16.06 -3.91
CA ILE A 112 -4.67 -16.25 -4.89
C ILE A 112 -4.21 -16.13 -6.35
N ASP A 113 -2.89 -16.17 -6.62
CA ASP A 113 -2.31 -16.04 -7.96
C ASP A 113 -2.74 -14.75 -8.70
N TRP A 114 -2.99 -13.66 -7.97
CA TRP A 114 -3.34 -12.36 -8.56
C TRP A 114 -2.40 -11.26 -8.05
N PRO A 115 -1.87 -10.36 -8.89
CA PRO A 115 -2.06 -10.26 -10.33
C PRO A 115 -1.19 -11.28 -11.09
N GLN A 116 -1.62 -11.66 -12.28
CA GLN A 116 -0.89 -12.54 -13.20
C GLN A 116 0.14 -11.75 -14.01
N THR A 117 -0.19 -10.49 -14.36
CA THR A 117 0.69 -9.57 -15.07
C THR A 117 0.66 -8.17 -14.47
N LEU A 118 1.72 -7.38 -14.67
CA LEU A 118 1.73 -5.96 -14.26
C LEU A 118 0.73 -5.08 -15.04
N PHE A 119 0.13 -5.60 -16.10
CA PHE A 119 -0.86 -4.89 -16.91
C PHE A 119 -2.30 -5.24 -16.52
N ASP A 120 -2.48 -6.15 -15.57
CA ASP A 120 -3.81 -6.48 -15.05
C ASP A 120 -4.41 -5.23 -14.40
N ILE A 121 -5.68 -4.98 -14.71
CA ILE A 121 -6.42 -3.84 -14.18
C ILE A 121 -6.82 -4.13 -12.74
N ASP A 122 -6.55 -3.16 -11.88
CA ASP A 122 -6.89 -3.22 -10.46
C ASP A 122 -7.74 -2.01 -10.03
N VAL A 123 -8.42 -2.19 -8.90
CA VAL A 123 -9.09 -1.14 -8.14
C VAL A 123 -8.16 -0.70 -7.03
N LEU A 124 -7.42 0.37 -7.27
CA LEU A 124 -6.37 0.82 -6.35
C LEU A 124 -6.97 1.32 -5.03
N PHE A 125 -8.02 2.14 -5.13
CA PHE A 125 -8.74 2.74 -4.01
C PHE A 125 -10.18 3.02 -4.44
N LEU A 126 -11.15 2.81 -3.56
CA LEU A 126 -12.55 3.20 -3.71
C LEU A 126 -12.86 4.62 -3.22
N ILE A 127 -11.94 5.23 -2.46
CA ILE A 127 -12.08 6.59 -1.92
C ILE A 127 -11.19 7.61 -2.67
N PRO A 128 -11.65 8.88 -2.83
CA PRO A 128 -13.02 9.37 -2.65
C PRO A 128 -13.97 8.91 -3.77
N ILE A 129 -13.42 8.48 -4.90
CA ILE A 129 -14.07 7.83 -6.03
C ILE A 129 -13.21 6.63 -6.43
N PRO A 130 -13.72 5.60 -7.12
CA PRO A 130 -12.91 4.46 -7.57
C PRO A 130 -11.77 4.86 -8.51
N TRP A 131 -10.54 4.50 -8.14
CA TRP A 131 -9.33 4.64 -8.93
C TRP A 131 -9.01 3.30 -9.60
N ILE A 132 -8.99 3.32 -10.92
CA ILE A 132 -8.83 2.11 -11.74
C ILE A 132 -7.61 2.30 -12.62
N ALA A 133 -6.64 1.39 -12.50
CA ALA A 133 -5.41 1.45 -13.26
C ALA A 133 -4.75 0.08 -13.35
N PRO A 134 -3.85 -0.14 -14.33
CA PRO A 134 -3.01 -1.33 -14.33
C PRO A 134 -2.03 -1.31 -13.14
N VAL A 135 -1.71 -2.49 -12.60
CA VAL A 135 -0.81 -2.67 -11.44
C VAL A 135 0.57 -2.02 -11.63
N ILE A 136 1.04 -1.85 -12.86
CA ILE A 136 2.29 -1.14 -13.15
C ILE A 136 2.28 0.31 -12.65
N LEU A 137 1.12 0.97 -12.61
CA LEU A 137 1.00 2.35 -12.17
C LEU A 137 1.29 2.52 -10.67
N PRO A 138 0.57 1.86 -9.73
CA PRO A 138 0.87 1.96 -8.30
C PRO A 138 2.29 1.46 -7.99
N VAL A 139 2.73 0.35 -8.59
CA VAL A 139 4.10 -0.17 -8.39
C VAL A 139 5.15 0.86 -8.86
N GLY A 140 4.95 1.50 -10.00
CA GLY A 140 5.83 2.55 -10.50
C GLY A 140 5.91 3.77 -9.57
N ILE A 141 4.76 4.22 -9.05
CA ILE A 141 4.68 5.30 -8.06
C ILE A 141 5.41 4.90 -6.77
N SER A 142 5.19 3.68 -6.29
CA SER A 142 5.85 3.12 -5.11
C SER A 142 7.37 3.08 -5.26
N MET A 143 7.89 2.71 -6.44
CA MET A 143 9.33 2.75 -6.72
C MET A 143 9.89 4.18 -6.66
N MET A 144 9.18 5.17 -7.18
CA MET A 144 9.58 6.58 -7.08
C MET A 144 9.60 7.05 -5.62
N MET A 145 8.59 6.69 -4.83
CA MET A 145 8.48 7.03 -3.41
C MET A 145 9.61 6.43 -2.57
N ILE A 146 10.01 5.18 -2.85
CA ILE A 146 11.20 4.56 -2.23
C ILE A 146 12.46 5.37 -2.56
N GLY A 147 12.64 5.74 -3.82
CA GLY A 147 13.76 6.59 -4.26
C GLY A 147 13.79 7.94 -3.53
N THR A 148 12.63 8.61 -3.40
CA THR A 148 12.49 9.87 -2.67
C THR A 148 12.83 9.71 -1.19
N SER A 149 12.35 8.65 -0.54
CA SER A 149 12.65 8.38 0.87
C SER A 149 14.15 8.21 1.11
N PHE A 150 14.82 7.39 0.29
CA PHE A 150 16.27 7.19 0.40
C PHE A 150 17.06 8.46 0.11
N TYR A 151 16.65 9.25 -0.89
CA TYR A 151 17.26 10.55 -1.18
C TYR A 151 17.18 11.48 0.04
N ILE A 152 16.03 11.55 0.70
CA ILE A 152 15.85 12.38 1.89
C ILE A 152 16.75 11.90 3.04
N TYR A 153 16.68 10.61 3.39
CA TYR A 153 17.41 10.08 4.54
C TYR A 153 18.93 10.11 4.38
N PHE A 154 19.47 9.89 3.17
CA PHE A 154 20.91 9.74 2.98
C PHE A 154 21.60 10.95 2.35
N ILE A 155 20.89 11.79 1.58
CA ILE A 155 21.49 12.91 0.85
C ILE A 155 21.06 14.24 1.45
N ARG A 156 19.76 14.46 1.65
CA ARG A 156 19.25 15.77 2.11
C ARG A 156 19.61 16.04 3.57
N LEU A 157 19.32 15.11 4.48
CA LEU A 157 19.58 15.31 5.91
C LEU A 157 21.08 15.40 6.24
N LYS A 158 21.94 14.75 5.44
CA LYS A 158 23.39 14.89 5.57
C LYS A 158 23.88 16.32 5.27
N LYS A 159 23.15 17.09 4.47
CA LYS A 159 23.54 18.46 4.10
C LYS A 159 23.17 19.48 5.19
N GLU A 160 22.32 19.11 6.14
CA GLU A 160 21.85 19.96 7.23
C GLU A 160 22.57 19.67 8.57
N GLU A 161 23.36 18.58 8.64
CA GLU A 161 24.31 18.27 9.73
C GLU A 161 25.72 18.81 9.42
#